data_AF-A0A5E4B4E5-F1
#
_entry.id   AF-A0A5E4B4E5-F1
#
_cell.length_a   1.000
_cell.length_b   1.000
_cell.length_c   1.000
_cell.angle_alpha   90.00
_cell.angle_beta   90.00
_cell.angle_gamma   90.00
#
_symmetry.space_group_name_H-M   'P 1'
#
loop_
_entity.id
_entity.type
_entity.pdbx_description
1 polymer ?
#
loop_
_entity_poly.entity_id
_entity_poly.type
_entity_poly.pdbx_seq_one_letter_code
_entity_poly.pdbx_strand_id
1 'polypeptide(L)'
;MLSFMLFSTMFSSILTEPEEQHWTCSSSDATIAYTYCDDIKFPILVRPEPCISLKGTEGFLHIFYIPRRDLKQLYFNLYISVNSMNLPKRKEVICRGANDEYSFCRALKGDCL
;
A
#
# COMPACT_ATOMS: atom_id res chain seq x y z
N MET A 1 55.06 -14.81 -15.56
CA MET A 1 53.96 -15.80 -15.61
C MET A 1 53.97 -16.49 -14.25
N LEU A 2 52.95 -16.55 -13.43
CA LEU A 2 51.53 -16.29 -13.57
C LEU A 2 51.05 -16.08 -12.10
N SER A 3 51.03 -14.83 -11.62
CA SER A 3 50.41 -14.51 -10.33
C SER A 3 48.91 -14.50 -10.56
N PHE A 4 48.27 -15.64 -10.33
CA PHE A 4 46.84 -15.80 -10.52
C PHE A 4 46.24 -16.52 -9.30
N MET A 5 45.05 -16.05 -8.95
CA MET A 5 44.05 -16.71 -8.11
C MET A 5 44.10 -16.48 -6.61
N LEU A 6 44.04 -15.22 -6.15
CA LEU A 6 43.39 -14.92 -4.86
C LEU A 6 42.64 -13.58 -4.95
N PHE A 7 41.60 -13.53 -5.78
CA PHE A 7 40.66 -12.41 -5.80
C PHE A 7 39.24 -12.93 -6.04
N SER A 8 38.69 -13.66 -5.07
CA SER A 8 37.31 -14.15 -5.17
C SER A 8 36.68 -14.35 -3.79
N THR A 9 36.62 -13.30 -2.97
CA THR A 9 35.73 -13.27 -1.79
C THR A 9 35.20 -11.84 -1.55
N MET A 10 34.73 -11.17 -2.62
CA MET A 10 33.92 -9.95 -2.48
C MET A 10 32.71 -10.01 -3.42
N PHE A 11 32.09 -11.19 -3.54
CA PHE A 11 30.66 -11.21 -3.85
C PHE A 11 29.96 -10.87 -2.54
N SER A 12 29.89 -9.57 -2.23
CA SER A 12 28.83 -9.07 -1.35
C SER A 12 27.54 -9.57 -1.98
N SER A 13 26.88 -10.48 -1.29
CA SER A 13 25.52 -10.88 -1.58
C SER A 13 24.73 -9.61 -1.78
N ILE A 14 24.43 -9.25 -3.03
CA ILE A 14 23.32 -8.36 -3.34
C ILE A 14 22.10 -9.23 -3.08
N LEU A 15 21.88 -9.57 -1.80
CA LEU A 15 20.59 -9.96 -1.30
C LEU A 15 19.76 -8.71 -1.51
N THR A 16 19.04 -8.69 -2.63
CA THR A 16 17.89 -7.83 -2.81
C THR A 16 17.12 -7.92 -1.49
N GLU A 17 17.12 -6.85 -0.69
CA GLU A 17 16.37 -6.82 0.54
C GLU A 17 14.93 -7.20 0.17
N PRO A 18 14.36 -8.24 0.80
CA PRO A 18 13.00 -8.64 0.50
C PRO A 18 12.12 -7.42 0.74
N GLU A 19 11.33 -7.06 -0.27
CA GLU A 19 10.44 -5.91 -0.20
C GLU A 19 9.61 -6.00 1.09
N GLU A 20 9.88 -5.08 2.02
CA GLU A 20 9.31 -5.17 3.36
C GLU A 20 7.79 -5.12 3.31
N GLN A 21 7.16 -6.19 3.82
CA GLN A 21 5.73 -6.21 4.03
C GLN A 21 5.39 -5.20 5.13
N HIS A 22 4.81 -4.06 4.74
CA HIS A 22 4.71 -2.89 5.63
C HIS A 22 3.71 -3.07 6.77
N TRP A 23 2.68 -3.90 6.57
CA TRP A 23 1.69 -4.18 7.59
C TRP A 23 0.94 -5.47 7.27
N THR A 24 0.50 -6.18 8.31
CA THR A 24 -0.31 -7.40 8.19
C THR A 24 -1.34 -7.48 9.32
N CYS A 25 -2.53 -7.99 9.01
CA CYS A 25 -3.46 -8.49 10.01
C CYS A 25 -4.05 -9.83 9.59
N SER A 26 -4.48 -10.61 10.59
CA SER A 26 -5.19 -11.86 10.37
C SER A 26 -6.54 -11.84 11.07
N SER A 27 -7.56 -12.31 10.37
CA SER A 27 -8.88 -12.65 10.88
C SER A 27 -9.04 -14.18 10.89
N SER A 28 -10.25 -14.67 11.13
CA SER A 28 -10.51 -16.12 11.19
C SER A 28 -10.44 -16.82 9.83
N ASP A 29 -10.60 -16.07 8.73
CA ASP A 29 -10.69 -16.61 7.37
C ASP A 29 -9.82 -15.88 6.34
N ALA A 30 -9.07 -14.85 6.74
CA ALA A 30 -8.13 -14.16 5.86
C ALA A 30 -6.91 -13.59 6.58
N THR A 31 -5.82 -13.45 5.83
CA THR A 31 -4.66 -12.63 6.19
C THR A 31 -4.50 -11.55 5.14
N ILE A 32 -4.45 -10.31 5.58
CA ILE A 32 -4.38 -9.13 4.72
C ILE A 32 -3.05 -8.44 4.93
N ALA A 33 -2.39 -8.12 3.83
CA ALA A 33 -1.12 -7.45 3.81
C ALA A 33 -1.04 -6.51 2.60
N TYR A 34 -0.14 -5.52 2.66
CA TYR A 34 0.16 -4.68 1.51
C TYR A 34 1.65 -4.35 1.40
N THR A 35 2.06 -4.08 0.17
CA THR A 35 3.36 -3.54 -0.22
C THR A 35 3.14 -2.31 -1.11
N TYR A 36 4.18 -1.53 -1.36
CA TYR A 36 4.12 -0.42 -2.31
C TYR A 36 4.39 -0.92 -3.72
N CYS A 37 3.61 -0.47 -4.70
CA CYS A 37 3.85 -0.79 -6.12
C CYS A 37 4.62 0.31 -6.87
N ASP A 38 4.65 1.53 -6.33
CA ASP A 38 5.28 2.68 -6.96
C ASP A 38 6.77 2.77 -6.62
N ASP A 39 7.57 3.30 -7.54
CA ASP A 39 9.02 3.49 -7.36
C ASP A 39 9.35 4.40 -6.17
N ILE A 40 8.49 5.39 -5.91
CA ILE A 40 8.63 6.32 -4.78
C ILE A 40 7.68 5.89 -3.67
N LYS A 41 8.25 5.33 -2.60
CA LYS A 41 7.51 4.84 -1.43
C LYS A 41 7.21 5.99 -0.48
N PHE A 42 5.96 6.44 -0.44
CA PHE A 42 5.49 7.37 0.57
C PHE A 42 4.85 6.62 1.74
N PRO A 43 5.27 6.86 2.98
CA PRO A 43 4.75 6.11 4.12
C PRO A 43 3.26 6.39 4.32
N ILE A 44 2.45 5.33 4.23
CA ILE A 44 1.05 5.28 4.62
C ILE A 44 0.87 4.11 5.58
N LEU A 45 0.14 4.34 6.68
CA LEU A 45 -0.30 3.28 7.57
C LEU A 45 -1.80 3.07 7.36
N VAL A 46 -2.17 1.85 7.01
CA VAL A 46 -3.58 1.45 6.82
C VAL A 46 -3.87 0.31 7.79
N ARG A 47 -4.75 0.56 8.77
CA ARG A 47 -5.11 -0.42 9.80
C ARG A 47 -6.63 -0.54 9.95
N PRO A 48 -7.25 -1.59 9.39
CA PRO A 48 -8.61 -1.97 9.75
C PRO A 48 -8.69 -2.50 11.19
N GLU A 49 -9.74 -2.10 11.91
CA GLU A 49 -10.05 -2.55 13.26
C GLU A 49 -11.57 -2.83 13.38
N PRO A 50 -11.99 -4.10 13.49
CA PRO A 50 -11.17 -5.32 13.52
C PRO A 50 -10.57 -5.68 12.14
N CYS A 51 -9.67 -6.67 12.10
CA CYS A 51 -9.15 -7.18 10.84
C CYS A 51 -10.29 -7.77 9.99
N ILE A 52 -10.26 -7.49 8.68
CA ILE A 52 -11.34 -7.83 7.77
C ILE A 52 -11.44 -9.36 7.59
N SER A 53 -12.65 -9.88 7.71
CA SER A 53 -13.06 -11.24 7.35
C SER A 53 -13.72 -11.24 5.97
N LEU A 54 -13.44 -12.27 5.16
CA LEU A 54 -14.02 -12.40 3.82
C LEU A 54 -15.52 -12.68 3.84
N LYS A 55 -16.05 -13.20 4.95
CA LYS A 55 -17.49 -13.35 5.18
C LYS A 55 -18.22 -12.02 5.43
N GLY A 56 -17.48 -10.94 5.67
CA GLY A 56 -18.02 -9.64 6.02
C GLY A 56 -17.53 -9.16 7.38
N THR A 57 -17.26 -7.88 7.50
CA THR A 57 -16.79 -7.24 8.73
C THR A 57 -17.26 -5.81 8.75
N GLU A 58 -17.74 -5.37 9.91
CA GLU A 58 -18.01 -3.97 10.20
C GLU A 58 -16.97 -3.47 11.21
N GLY A 59 -16.51 -2.24 11.02
CA GLY A 59 -15.44 -1.68 11.83
C GLY A 59 -14.94 -0.36 11.29
N PHE A 60 -13.77 0.05 11.78
CA PHE A 60 -13.11 1.29 11.40
C PHE A 60 -11.87 1.02 10.57
N LEU A 61 -11.62 1.90 9.60
CA LEU A 61 -10.37 1.91 8.85
C LEU A 61 -9.56 3.12 9.31
N HIS A 62 -8.48 2.86 10.05
CA HIS A 62 -7.54 3.89 10.47
C HIS A 62 -6.50 4.11 9.37
N ILE A 63 -6.38 5.34 8.90
CA ILE A 63 -5.40 5.75 7.90
C ILE A 63 -4.57 6.84 8.52
N PHE A 64 -3.25 6.70 8.49
CA PHE A 64 -2.31 7.77 8.81
C PHE A 64 -1.44 8.07 7.60
N TYR A 65 -1.49 9.31 7.11
CA TYR A 65 -0.84 9.69 5.87
C TYR A 65 -0.53 11.18 5.78
N ILE A 66 0.57 11.53 5.11
CA ILE A 66 0.89 12.91 4.74
C ILE A 66 0.81 13.03 3.22
N PRO A 67 -0.23 13.66 2.66
CA PRO A 67 -0.46 13.66 1.23
C PRO A 67 0.51 14.59 0.51
N ARG A 68 0.97 14.12 -0.66
CA ARG A 68 1.89 14.89 -1.52
C ARG A 68 1.19 15.89 -2.43
N ARG A 69 -0.14 15.83 -2.49
CA ARG A 69 -1.04 16.70 -3.26
C ARG A 69 -2.37 16.83 -2.50
N ASP A 70 -3.15 17.85 -2.84
CA ASP A 70 -4.47 18.06 -2.25
C ASP A 70 -5.41 16.89 -2.55
N LEU A 71 -6.21 16.49 -1.57
CA LEU A 71 -7.10 15.33 -1.69
C LEU A 71 -8.50 15.65 -2.26
N LYS A 72 -8.72 16.90 -2.71
CA LYS A 72 -10.03 17.40 -3.15
C LYS A 72 -10.74 16.54 -4.20
N GLN A 73 -9.99 15.87 -5.07
CA GLN A 73 -10.52 15.01 -6.13
C GLN A 73 -9.90 13.61 -6.08
N LEU A 74 -9.74 13.06 -4.87
CA LEU A 74 -9.18 11.73 -4.67
C LEU A 74 -10.06 10.64 -5.29
N TYR A 75 -9.43 9.77 -6.07
CA TYR A 75 -10.02 8.55 -6.61
C TYR A 75 -8.99 7.42 -6.62
N PHE A 76 -9.48 6.19 -6.57
CA PHE A 76 -8.67 4.98 -6.69
C PHE A 76 -8.96 4.25 -7.99
N ASN A 77 -7.90 3.74 -8.62
CA ASN A 77 -8.00 2.76 -9.68
C ASN A 77 -7.74 1.38 -9.07
N LEU A 78 -8.75 0.52 -9.05
CA LEU A 78 -8.65 -0.82 -8.48
C LEU A 78 -8.37 -1.84 -9.57
N TYR A 79 -7.27 -2.57 -9.40
CA TYR A 79 -6.88 -3.72 -10.23
C TYR A 79 -6.95 -4.96 -9.34
N ILE A 80 -7.97 -5.77 -9.53
CA ILE A 80 -8.27 -6.92 -8.66
C ILE A 80 -7.99 -8.20 -9.44
N SER A 81 -7.25 -9.12 -8.81
CA SER A 81 -7.02 -10.48 -9.32
C SER A 81 -7.52 -11.49 -8.31
N VAL A 82 -8.26 -12.50 -8.77
CA VAL A 82 -8.76 -13.60 -7.94
C VAL A 82 -8.32 -14.90 -8.60
N ASN A 83 -7.52 -15.71 -7.91
CA ASN A 83 -6.95 -16.96 -8.45
C ASN A 83 -6.31 -16.77 -9.84
N SER A 84 -5.51 -15.69 -9.98
CA SER A 84 -4.84 -15.29 -11.22
C SER A 84 -5.76 -14.83 -12.37
N MET A 85 -7.08 -14.69 -12.12
CA MET A 85 -8.01 -14.07 -13.08
C MET A 85 -8.13 -12.58 -12.79
N ASN A 86 -7.81 -11.76 -13.78
CA ASN A 86 -7.89 -10.30 -13.66
C ASN A 86 -9.30 -9.80 -13.94
N LEU A 87 -9.83 -8.99 -13.04
CA LEU A 87 -11.11 -8.31 -13.22
C LEU A 87 -10.90 -6.99 -13.98
N PRO A 88 -11.94 -6.50 -14.69
CA PRO A 88 -11.89 -5.18 -15.32
C PRO A 88 -11.56 -4.09 -14.31
N LYS A 89 -10.73 -3.13 -14.72
CA LYS A 89 -10.35 -1.96 -13.92
C LYS A 89 -11.59 -1.23 -13.42
N ARG A 90 -11.64 -0.95 -12.12
CA ARG A 90 -12.68 -0.11 -11.50
C ARG A 90 -12.09 1.23 -11.08
N LYS A 91 -12.87 2.30 -11.21
CA LYS A 91 -12.52 3.63 -10.74
C LYS A 91 -13.49 4.03 -9.64
N GLU A 92 -12.98 4.14 -8.42
CA GLU A 92 -13.77 4.55 -7.25
C GLU A 92 -13.41 5.98 -6.87
N VAL A 93 -14.40 6.87 -6.90
CA VAL A 93 -14.22 8.29 -6.56
C VAL A 93 -14.56 8.48 -5.10
N ILE A 94 -13.57 8.90 -4.29
CA ILE A 94 -13.72 9.11 -2.85
C ILE A 94 -14.10 10.56 -2.54
N CYS A 95 -13.44 11.51 -3.20
CA CYS A 95 -13.72 12.93 -3.08
C CYS A 95 -14.14 13.49 -4.45
N ARG A 96 -15.32 14.10 -4.51
CA ARG A 96 -15.92 14.72 -5.70
C ARG A 96 -15.57 16.21 -5.81
N GLY A 97 -15.10 16.82 -4.71
CA GLY A 97 -14.60 18.19 -4.66
C GLY A 97 -15.62 19.25 -4.25
N ALA A 98 -16.87 18.84 -3.98
CA ALA A 98 -17.93 19.66 -3.42
C ALA A 98 -18.89 18.78 -2.60
N ASN A 99 -19.23 19.21 -1.38
CA ASN A 99 -20.10 18.47 -0.45
C ASN A 99 -19.66 17.02 -0.20
N ASP A 100 -18.36 16.81 -0.01
CA ASP A 100 -17.81 15.48 0.26
C ASP A 100 -18.17 14.97 1.66
N GLU A 101 -18.38 13.64 1.76
CA GLU A 101 -18.78 12.96 2.99
C GLU A 101 -17.63 12.89 4.01
N TYR A 102 -16.39 12.76 3.53
CA TYR A 102 -15.22 12.60 4.38
C TYR A 102 -14.48 13.92 4.62
N SER A 103 -14.10 14.16 5.87
CA SER A 103 -13.36 15.37 6.28
C SER A 103 -11.99 15.49 5.61
N PHE A 104 -11.30 14.37 5.38
CA PHE A 104 -9.98 14.35 4.74
C PHE A 104 -9.99 14.83 3.29
N CYS A 105 -11.15 14.91 2.61
CA CYS A 105 -11.25 15.47 1.26
C CYS A 105 -10.85 16.95 1.20
N ARG A 106 -10.79 17.64 2.34
CA ARG A 106 -10.34 19.03 2.45
C ARG A 106 -8.85 19.17 2.74
N ALA A 107 -8.15 18.07 3.00
CA ALA A 107 -6.73 18.10 3.32
C ALA A 107 -5.90 18.55 2.12
N LEU A 108 -4.97 19.45 2.41
CA LEU A 108 -4.01 20.01 1.48
C LEU A 108 -2.71 19.21 1.51
N LYS A 109 -1.88 19.43 0.50
CA LYS A 109 -0.52 18.89 0.48
C LYS A 109 0.22 19.22 1.79
N GLY A 110 0.72 18.18 2.45
CA GLY A 110 1.52 18.30 3.67
C GLY A 110 0.73 18.26 4.97
N ASP A 111 -0.61 18.24 4.92
CA ASP A 111 -1.45 18.08 6.11
C ASP A 111 -1.26 16.68 6.71
N CYS A 112 -1.39 16.58 8.03
CA CYS A 112 -1.36 15.29 8.72
C CYS A 112 -2.77 14.72 8.81
N LEU A 113 -2.99 13.55 8.20
CA LEU A 113 -4.24 12.78 8.25
C LEU A 113 -4.12 11.63 9.24
#